data_AF-A0A7C5DEN3-F1
#
_entry.id   AF-A0A7C5DEN3-F1
#
_cell.length_a   1.000
_cell.length_b   1.000
_cell.length_c   1.000
_cell.angle_alpha   90.00
_cell.angle_beta   90.00
_cell.angle_gamma   90.00
#
_symmetry.space_group_name_H-M   'P 1'
#
loop_
_entity.id
_entity.type
_entity.pdbx_description
1 polymer ?
#
loop_
_entity_poly.entity_id
_entity_poly.type
_entity_poly.pdbx_seq_one_letter_code
_entity_poly.pdbx_strand_id
1 'polypeptide(L)' 'MLVGDNIEKGQSICSVEEALRIADEMNLDLVEIAPQNDPPVCKILDYQKFLYQLKKKQKAIKAKTVKVIIKE' A
#
# COMPACT_ATOMS: atom_id res chain seq x y z
N MET A 1 -3.53 -12.50 2.20
CA MET A 1 -3.07 -12.37 0.81
C MET A 1 -1.93 -11.37 0.75
N LEU A 2 -0.78 -11.76 0.22
CA LEU A 2 0.40 -10.91 0.13
C LEU A 2 0.49 -10.25 -1.26
N VAL A 3 0.80 -8.95 -1.29
CA VAL A 3 0.98 -8.16 -2.51
C VAL A 3 2.30 -7.39 -2.39
N GLY A 4 3.04 -7.20 -3.48
CA GLY A 4 4.31 -6.47 -3.47
C GLY A 4 4.80 -6.20 -4.88
N ASP A 5 5.70 -5.23 -5.04
CA ASP A 5 6.19 -4.85 -6.37
C ASP A 5 7.09 -5.94 -7.00
N ASN A 6 7.66 -6.83 -6.18
CA ASN A 6 8.43 -8.01 -6.60
C ASN A 6 7.74 -9.34 -6.26
N ILE A 7 6.45 -9.31 -5.91
CA ILE A 7 5.67 -10.51 -5.65
C ILE A 7 4.86 -10.76 -6.91
N GLU A 8 5.09 -11.90 -7.57
CA GLU A 8 4.37 -12.25 -8.79
C GLU A 8 2.86 -12.07 -8.57
N LYS A 9 2.19 -11.43 -9.53
CA LYS A 9 0.75 -11.16 -9.49
C LYS A 9 -0.02 -12.48 -9.64
N GLY A 10 -0.11 -13.22 -8.55
CA GLY A 10 -0.68 -14.56 -8.53
C GLY A 10 -0.48 -15.22 -7.18
N GLN A 11 -1.25 -14.73 -6.19
CA GLN A 11 -1.59 -15.44 -4.94
C GLN A 11 -0.51 -16.33 -4.31
N SER A 12 0.28 -15.76 -3.42
CA SER A 12 0.78 -16.53 -2.28
C SER A 12 -0.09 -16.15 -1.07
N ILE A 13 -1.20 -16.86 -0.87
CA ILE A 13 -1.72 -16.96 0.50
C ILE A 13 -0.61 -17.67 1.27
N CYS A 14 0.06 -16.93 2.13
CA CYS A 14 1.15 -17.39 2.95
C CYS A 14 0.82 -17.11 4.41
N SER A 15 1.53 -17.77 5.31
CA SER A 15 1.43 -17.47 6.73
C SER A 15 2.05 -16.10 7.04
N VAL A 16 1.74 -15.58 8.21
CA VAL A 16 2.28 -14.29 8.66
C VAL A 16 3.80 -14.37 8.79
N GLU A 17 4.33 -15.51 9.24
CA GLU A 17 5.77 -15.73 9.42
C GLU A 17 6.52 -15.68 8.08
N GLU A 18 5.96 -16.30 7.03
CA GLU A 18 6.55 -16.26 5.70
C GLU A 18 6.51 -14.85 5.12
N ALA A 19 5.40 -14.14 5.30
CA ALA A 19 5.27 -12.75 4.86
C ALA A 19 6.27 -11.81 5.56
N LEU A 20 6.50 -12.02 6.86
CA LEU A 20 7.51 -11.29 7.64
C LEU A 20 8.92 -11.62 7.14
N ARG A 21 9.23 -12.90 6.90
CA ARG A 21 10.54 -13.31 6.38
C ARG A 21 10.84 -12.65 5.04
N ILE A 22 9.88 -12.64 4.12
CA ILE A 22 10.05 -11.99 2.80
C ILE A 22 10.27 -10.47 2.98
N ALA A 23 9.55 -9.82 3.90
CA ALA A 23 9.74 -8.40 4.16
C ALA A 23 11.16 -8.10 4.69
N ASP A 24 11.64 -8.92 5.62
CA ASP A 24 12.99 -8.82 6.18
C ASP A 24 14.08 -9.06 5.12
N GLU A 25 13.94 -10.11 4.30
CA GLU A 25 14.86 -10.41 3.19
C GLU A 25 14.97 -9.23 2.20
N MET A 26 13.88 -8.51 2.01
CA MET A 26 13.80 -7.34 1.14
C MET A 26 14.16 -6.02 1.84
N ASN A 27 14.39 -6.02 3.15
CA ASN A 27 14.55 -4.81 3.98
C ASN A 27 13.39 -3.81 3.81
N LEU A 28 12.16 -4.31 3.80
CA LEU A 28 10.92 -3.55 3.67
C LEU A 28 9.97 -3.87 4.84
N ASP A 29 8.84 -3.16 4.91
CA ASP A 29 7.81 -3.38 5.92
C ASP A 29 6.68 -4.27 5.38
N LEU A 30 6.17 -5.18 6.22
CA LEU A 30 4.88 -5.84 5.99
C LEU A 30 3.76 -4.96 6.53
N VAL A 31 2.92 -4.43 5.64
CA VAL A 31 1.85 -3.49 6.02
C VAL A 31 0.48 -4.07 5.67
N GLU A 32 -0.38 -4.24 6.66
CA GLU A 32 -1.76 -4.64 6.45
C GLU A 32 -2.58 -3.47 5.88
N ILE A 33 -3.17 -3.65 4.69
CA ILE A 33 -3.89 -2.60 3.95
C ILE A 33 -5.40 -2.82 3.88
N ALA A 34 -5.87 -4.06 4.05
CA ALA A 34 -7.29 -4.38 4.08
C ALA A 34 -7.55 -5.48 5.12
N PRO A 35 -7.64 -5.10 6.42
CA PRO A 35 -7.87 -6.03 7.52
C PRO A 35 -9.25 -6.69 7.50
N GLN A 36 -10.23 -6.06 6.86
CA GLN A 36 -11.60 -6.56 6.78
C GLN A 36 -11.81 -7.73 5.82
N ASN A 37 -10.80 -8.07 5.00
CA ASN A 37 -10.89 -9.17 4.04
C ASN A 37 -10.54 -10.50 4.71
N ASP A 38 -11.11 -11.60 4.22
CA ASP A 38 -10.72 -12.95 4.61
C ASP A 38 -10.17 -13.71 3.37
N PRO A 39 -8.84 -13.94 3.29
CA PRO A 39 -7.80 -13.54 4.25
C PRO A 39 -7.45 -12.04 4.16
N PRO A 40 -6.91 -11.42 5.23
CA PRO A 40 -6.51 -10.02 5.22
C PRO A 40 -5.47 -9.74 4.15
N VAL A 41 -5.48 -8.52 3.59
CA VAL A 41 -4.54 -8.14 2.54
C VAL A 41 -3.38 -7.37 3.13
N CYS A 42 -2.19 -7.93 2.99
CA CYS A 42 -0.94 -7.31 3.41
C CYS A 42 -0.10 -6.96 2.18
N LYS A 43 0.66 -5.87 2.28
CA LYS A 43 1.56 -5.39 1.23
C LYS A 43 2.97 -5.21 1.78
N ILE A 44 3.97 -5.73 1.06
CA ILE A 44 5.39 -5.47 1.37
C ILE A 44 5.81 -4.17 0.69
N LEU A 45 6.21 -3.16 1.47
CA LEU A 45 6.58 -1.83 0.99
C LEU A 45 7.38 -1.03 2.04
N ASP A 46 8.01 0.06 1.63
CA ASP A 46 8.55 1.06 2.56
C ASP A 46 7.41 1.95 3.06
N TYR A 47 7.08 1.82 4.35
CA TYR A 47 5.92 2.48 4.94
C TYR A 47 6.06 4.01 4.95
N GLN A 48 7.26 4.53 5.20
CA GLN A 48 7.49 5.97 5.28
C GLN A 48 7.36 6.63 3.90
N LYS A 49 7.95 5.99 2.88
CA LYS A 49 7.82 6.41 1.49
C LYS A 49 6.35 6.34 1.05
N PHE A 50 5.63 5.29 1.44
CA PHE A 50 4.20 5.17 1.14
C PHE A 50 3.38 6.31 1.76
N LEU A 51 3.57 6.62 3.04
CA LEU A 51 2.90 7.74 3.72
C LEU A 51 3.20 9.08 3.05
N TYR A 52 4.45 9.30 2.63
CA TYR A 52 4.84 10.50 1.91
C TYR A 52 4.09 10.63 0.58
N GLN A 53 4.05 9.57 -0.23
CA GLN A 53 3.33 9.58 -1.50
C GLN A 53 1.83 9.74 -1.32
N LEU A 54 1.25 9.13 -0.28
CA LEU A 54 -0.16 9.28 0.06
C LEU A 54 -0.50 10.74 0.40
N LYS A 55 0.30 11.39 1.26
CA LYS A 55 0.16 12.82 1.59
C LYS A 55 0.29 13.70 0.34
N LYS A 56 1.27 13.44 -0.53
CA LYS A 56 1.46 14.17 -1.79
C LYS A 56 0.25 14.02 -2.71
N LYS A 57 -0.27 12.80 -2.88
CA LYS A 57 -1.47 12.51 -3.69
C LYS A 57 -2.71 13.21 -3.13
N GLN A 58 -2.92 13.17 -1.81
CA GLN A 58 -4.04 13.87 -1.16
C GLN A 58 -3.97 15.39 -1.37
N LYS A 59 -2.77 15.99 -1.25
CA LYS A 59 -2.57 17.42 -1.55
C LYS A 59 -2.89 17.74 -3.01
N ALA A 60 -2.43 16.92 -3.95
CA ALA A 60 -2.71 17.10 -5.38
C ALA A 60 -4.21 16.99 -5.71
N ILE A 61 -4.94 16.05 -5.09
CA ILE A 61 -6.39 15.90 -5.25
C ILE A 61 -7.10 17.15 -4.73
N LYS A 62 -6.80 17.58 -3.50
CA LYS A 62 -7.38 18.80 -2.91
C LYS A 62 -7.13 20.04 -3.79
N ALA A 63 -5.91 20.20 -4.31
CA ALA A 63 -5.56 21.31 -5.20
C ALA A 63 -6.31 21.29 -6.56
N LYS A 64 -6.63 20.09 -7.08
CA LYS A 64 -7.45 19.96 -8.30
C LYS A 64 -8.92 20.27 -8.04
N THR A 65 -9.48 19.84 -6.90
CA THR A 65 -10.88 20.10 -6.55
C THR A 65 -11.17 21.59 -6.34
N VAL A 66 -10.23 22.36 -5.77
CA VAL A 66 -10.40 23.81 -5.53
C VAL A 66 -10.44 24.64 -6.83
N LYS A 67 -9.90 24.13 -7.95
CA LYS A 67 -9.87 24.88 -9.23
C LYS A 67 -11.16 24.78 -10.05
N VAL A 68 -12.14 23.96 -9.65
CA VAL A 68 -13.45 23.88 -10.32
C VAL A 68 -14.44 24.78 -9.55
N ILE A 69 -14.15 26.07 -9.48
CA ILE A 69 -15.17 27.09 -9.24
C ILE A 69 -15.44 27.67 -10.61
N ILE A 70 -16.47 27.13 -11.28
CA ILE A 70 -17.02 27.67 -12.51
C ILE A 70 -17.56 29.05 -12.13
N LYS A 71 -16.94 30.12 -12.63
CA LYS A 71 -17.61 31.42 -12.72
C LYS A 71 -18.64 31.28 -13.84
N GLU A 72 -19.89 31.63 -13.52
CA GLU A 72 -21.00 31.81 -14.48
C GLU A 72 -20.58 32.64 -15.69
#